data_AF-A0A962P8U4-F1
#
_entry.id   AF-A0A962P8U4-F1
#
_cell.length_a   1.000
_cell.length_b   1.000
_cell.length_c   1.000
_cell.angle_alpha   90.00
_cell.angle_beta   90.00
_cell.angle_gamma   90.00
#
_symmetry.space_group_name_H-M   'P 1'
#
loop_
_entity.id
_entity.type
_entity.pdbx_description
1 polymer ?
#
loop_
_entity_poly.entity_id
_entity_poly.type
_entity_poly.pdbx_seq_one_letter_code
_entity_poly.pdbx_strand_id
1 'polypeptide(L)'
;MKILLLYILFALLAMALNLASQELTLQIYGGAYSIYPAILAGTAAGLVSKYLLDKQFIFNARTSSLGHDLNRFLAYSLTGVITTLIFWGFELSFEFLFATREARYAGAVIGLSIGYLLKYQLDKRFVFLTGTV
;
A
#
# COMPACT_ATOMS: atom_id res chain seq x y z
N MET A 1 17.50 -0.92 -12.53
CA MET A 1 17.75 -1.73 -11.31
C MET A 1 17.66 -0.91 -10.02
N LYS A 2 18.27 0.29 -9.92
CA LYS A 2 18.24 1.13 -8.69
C LYS A 2 16.83 1.43 -8.14
N ILE A 3 15.88 1.79 -9.02
CA ILE A 3 14.50 2.14 -8.62
C ILE A 3 13.77 0.94 -7.99
N LEU A 4 13.92 -0.26 -8.56
CA LEU A 4 13.28 -1.46 -8.03
C LEU A 4 13.78 -1.81 -6.62
N LEU A 5 15.11 -1.72 -6.40
CA LEU A 5 15.71 -1.97 -5.09
C LEU A 5 15.21 -0.97 -4.04
N LEU A 6 15.15 0.33 -4.39
CA LEU A 6 14.59 1.36 -3.52
C LEU A 6 13.10 1.11 -3.23
N TYR A 7 12.33 0.70 -4.24
CA TYR A 7 10.92 0.41 -4.08
C TYR A 7 10.67 -0.73 -3.09
N ILE A 8 11.44 -1.82 -3.20
CA ILE A 8 11.41 -2.95 -2.27
C ILE A 8 11.84 -2.49 -0.87
N LEU A 9 12.94 -1.75 -0.75
CA LEU A 9 13.43 -1.24 0.53
C LEU A 9 12.38 -0.37 1.23
N PHE A 10 11.73 0.55 0.52
CA PHE A 10 10.70 1.40 1.09
C PHE A 10 9.44 0.62 1.47
N ALA A 11 9.11 -0.44 0.73
CA ALA A 11 8.02 -1.34 1.12
C ALA A 11 8.37 -2.07 2.44
N LEU A 12 9.60 -2.58 2.57
CA LEU A 12 10.07 -3.23 3.81
C LEU A 12 10.04 -2.26 5.00
N LEU A 13 10.51 -1.02 4.81
CA LEU A 13 10.47 0.02 5.85
C LEU A 13 9.04 0.38 6.25
N ALA A 14 8.14 0.54 5.29
CA ALA A 14 6.73 0.83 5.56
C ALA A 14 6.05 -0.31 6.33
N MET A 15 6.37 -1.57 6.00
CA MET A 15 5.88 -2.73 6.77
C MET A 15 6.44 -2.74 8.19
N ALA A 16 7.72 -2.44 8.38
CA ALA A 16 8.31 -2.35 9.72
C ALA A 16 7.68 -1.24 10.57
N LEU A 17 7.46 -0.05 9.98
CA LEU A 17 6.80 1.07 10.65
C LEU A 17 5.33 0.78 10.97
N ASN A 18 4.64 0.08 10.08
CA ASN A 18 3.28 -0.39 10.33
C ASN A 18 3.24 -1.27 11.58
N LEU A 19 4.04 -2.35 11.61
CA LEU A 19 4.08 -3.29 12.73
C LEU A 19 4.51 -2.63 14.04
N ALA A 20 5.55 -1.79 14.00
CA ALA A 20 6.01 -1.06 15.18
C ALA A 20 4.93 -0.13 15.75
N SER A 21 4.16 0.55 14.88
CA SER A 21 3.07 1.41 15.32
C SER A 21 1.88 0.60 15.86
N GLN A 22 1.59 -0.59 15.32
CA GLN A 22 0.57 -1.47 15.91
C GLN A 22 0.99 -1.89 17.32
N GLU A 23 2.23 -2.35 17.47
CA GLU A 23 2.78 -2.82 18.74
C GLU A 23 2.79 -1.71 19.80
N LEU A 24 3.28 -0.52 19.46
CA LEU A 24 3.24 0.64 20.35
C LEU A 24 1.80 1.01 20.77
N THR A 25 0.85 0.93 19.83
CA THR A 25 -0.55 1.22 20.14
C THR A 25 -1.14 0.20 21.10
N LEU A 26 -0.82 -1.09 20.94
CA LEU A 26 -1.25 -2.16 21.85
C LEU A 26 -0.62 -2.03 23.24
N GLN A 27 0.62 -1.57 23.33
CA GLN A 27 1.31 -1.31 24.61
C GLN A 27 0.72 -0.10 25.34
N ILE A 28 0.28 0.93 24.61
CA ILE A 28 -0.30 2.16 25.19
C ILE A 28 -1.80 1.95 25.53
N TYR A 29 -2.53 1.20 24.71
CA TYR A 29 -3.97 1.00 24.83
C TYR A 29 -4.33 -0.47 25.04
N GLY A 30 -4.47 -0.87 26.30
CA GLY A 30 -4.92 -2.21 26.72
C GLY A 30 -6.44 -2.37 26.85
N GLY A 31 -7.23 -1.46 26.26
CA GLY A 31 -8.69 -1.48 26.36
C GLY A 31 -9.35 -2.56 25.51
N ALA A 32 -10.66 -2.77 25.71
CA ALA A 32 -11.45 -3.62 24.82
C ALA A 32 -11.29 -3.14 23.38
N TYR A 33 -11.17 -4.09 22.45
CA TYR A 33 -11.01 -3.80 21.02
C TYR A 33 -9.73 -3.05 20.62
N SER A 34 -8.67 -3.11 21.44
CA SER A 34 -7.36 -2.48 21.18
C SER A 34 -6.73 -2.79 19.82
N ILE A 35 -7.10 -3.92 19.22
CA ILE A 35 -6.65 -4.32 17.89
C ILE A 35 -7.07 -3.35 16.78
N TYR A 36 -8.26 -2.75 16.83
CA TYR A 36 -8.72 -1.83 15.78
C TYR A 36 -7.93 -0.51 15.72
N PRO A 37 -7.74 0.25 16.83
CA PRO A 37 -6.89 1.43 16.79
C PRO A 37 -5.44 1.07 16.47
N ALA A 38 -4.93 -0.10 16.87
CA ALA A 38 -3.61 -0.57 16.47
C ALA A 38 -3.49 -0.75 14.96
N ILE A 39 -4.40 -1.50 14.33
CA ILE A 39 -4.44 -1.68 12.87
C ILE A 39 -4.56 -0.34 12.15
N LEU A 40 -5.40 0.57 12.64
CA LEU A 40 -5.57 1.90 12.04
C LEU A 40 -4.27 2.71 12.11
N ALA A 41 -3.63 2.77 13.29
CA ALA A 41 -2.37 3.48 13.49
C ALA A 41 -1.24 2.90 12.62
N GLY A 42 -1.09 1.57 12.63
CA GLY A 42 -0.13 0.87 11.78
C GLY A 42 -0.34 1.15 10.31
N THR A 43 -1.58 1.06 9.83
CA THR A 43 -1.94 1.33 8.43
C THR A 43 -1.60 2.77 8.04
N ALA A 44 -1.96 3.74 8.88
CA ALA A 44 -1.63 5.14 8.65
C ALA A 44 -0.12 5.37 8.59
N ALA A 45 0.63 4.87 9.57
CA ALA A 45 2.09 4.99 9.61
C ALA A 45 2.77 4.36 8.39
N GLY A 46 2.36 3.15 8.01
CA GLY A 46 2.88 2.46 6.83
C GLY A 46 2.57 3.19 5.53
N LEU A 47 1.32 3.63 5.33
CA LEU A 47 0.92 4.33 4.11
C LEU A 47 1.59 5.70 3.97
N VAL A 48 1.61 6.50 5.04
CA VAL A 48 2.20 7.85 5.03
C VAL A 48 3.71 7.75 4.76
N SER A 49 4.42 6.87 5.47
CA SER A 49 5.85 6.69 5.26
C SER A 49 6.18 6.22 3.84
N LYS A 50 5.43 5.23 3.32
CA LYS A 50 5.61 4.73 1.96
C LYS A 50 5.35 5.81 0.92
N TYR A 51 4.28 6.58 1.07
CA TYR A 51 3.95 7.68 0.17
C TYR A 51 5.07 8.73 0.11
N LEU A 52 5.57 9.18 1.27
CA LEU A 52 6.63 10.19 1.34
C LEU A 52 7.91 9.70 0.67
N LEU A 53 8.31 8.45 0.93
CA LEU A 53 9.49 7.83 0.33
C LEU A 53 9.34 7.67 -1.19
N ASP A 54 8.22 7.15 -1.66
CA ASP A 54 7.98 6.95 -3.09
C ASP A 54 7.92 8.30 -3.83
N LYS A 55 7.20 9.27 -3.28
CA LYS A 55 7.13 10.63 -3.82
C LYS A 55 8.50 11.26 -4.00
N GLN A 56 9.34 11.21 -2.97
CA GLN A 56 10.65 11.88 -2.97
C GLN A 56 11.69 11.14 -3.82
N PHE A 57 11.78 9.81 -3.69
CA PHE A 57 12.92 9.04 -4.21
C PHE A 57 12.61 8.21 -5.45
N ILE A 58 11.35 7.85 -5.69
CA ILE A 58 10.94 7.07 -6.88
C ILE A 58 10.42 7.99 -7.97
N PHE A 59 9.51 8.91 -7.62
CA PHE A 59 8.83 9.77 -8.58
C PHE A 59 9.41 11.19 -8.66
N ASN A 60 10.32 11.57 -7.74
CA ASN A 60 10.93 12.90 -7.64
C ASN A 60 9.89 14.04 -7.76
N ALA A 61 8.71 13.82 -7.18
CA ALA A 61 7.55 14.68 -7.39
C ALA A 61 7.61 15.86 -6.41
N ARG A 62 7.89 17.05 -6.93
CA ARG A 62 7.74 18.30 -6.16
C ARG A 62 6.26 18.68 -6.08
N THR A 63 5.80 19.05 -4.89
CA THR A 63 4.47 19.62 -4.65
C THR A 63 4.64 21.06 -4.22
N SER A 64 3.93 21.98 -4.87
CA SER A 64 3.99 23.42 -4.57
C SER A 64 3.18 23.82 -3.34
N SER A 65 2.22 23.00 -2.88
CA SER A 65 1.39 23.27 -1.70
C SER A 65 0.94 21.99 -0.97
N LEU A 66 0.62 22.13 0.33
CA LEU A 66 0.16 21.04 1.19
C LEU A 66 -1.16 20.40 0.69
N GLY A 67 -2.08 21.22 0.18
CA GLY A 67 -3.36 20.72 -0.35
C GLY A 67 -3.21 19.82 -1.58
N HIS A 68 -2.29 20.17 -2.49
CA HIS A 68 -1.97 19.30 -3.62
C HIS A 68 -1.31 17.98 -3.17
N ASP A 69 -0.52 18.03 -2.11
CA ASP A 69 0.12 16.84 -1.55
C ASP A 69 -0.89 15.88 -0.91
N LEU A 70 -1.87 16.43 -0.18
CA LEU A 70 -2.95 15.64 0.40
C LEU A 70 -3.79 14.95 -0.69
N ASN A 71 -4.14 15.67 -1.77
CA ASN A 71 -4.89 15.08 -2.88
C ASN A 71 -4.11 13.93 -3.56
N ARG A 72 -2.80 14.09 -3.74
CA ARG A 72 -1.92 13.01 -4.26
C ARG A 72 -1.84 11.83 -3.30
N PHE A 73 -1.73 12.07 -1.99
CA PHE A 73 -1.75 11.02 -0.99
C PHE A 73 -3.06 10.23 -1.00
N LEU A 74 -4.20 10.92 -1.11
CA LEU A 74 -5.52 10.28 -1.21
C LEU A 74 -5.64 9.43 -2.48
N ALA A 75 -5.20 9.95 -3.63
CA ALA A 75 -5.18 9.18 -4.88
C ALA A 75 -4.23 7.97 -4.79
N TYR A 76 -3.05 8.14 -4.17
CA TYR A 76 -2.09 7.06 -3.92
C TYR A 76 -2.68 5.95 -3.03
N SER A 77 -3.40 6.35 -1.99
CA SER A 77 -4.05 5.43 -1.06
C SER A 77 -5.21 4.70 -1.75
N LEU A 78 -6.04 5.41 -2.51
CA LEU A 78 -7.18 4.84 -3.24
C LEU A 78 -6.75 3.78 -4.25
N THR A 79 -5.71 4.07 -5.03
CA THR A 79 -5.16 3.09 -5.98
C THR A 79 -4.61 1.85 -5.27
N GLY A 80 -4.02 2.02 -4.07
CA GLY A 80 -3.64 0.91 -3.21
C GLY A 80 -4.84 0.03 -2.82
N VAL A 81 -5.91 0.63 -2.32
CA VAL A 81 -7.16 -0.08 -1.95
C VAL A 81 -7.72 -0.86 -3.14
N ILE A 82 -7.81 -0.23 -4.31
CA ILE A 82 -8.31 -0.89 -5.54
C ILE A 82 -7.48 -2.13 -5.85
N THR A 83 -6.15 -2.03 -5.81
CA THR A 83 -5.27 -3.17 -6.12
C THR A 83 -5.33 -4.28 -5.08
N THR A 84 -5.55 -3.95 -3.80
CA THR A 84 -5.81 -4.93 -2.75
C THR A 84 -7.12 -5.67 -2.96
N LEU A 85 -8.19 -4.95 -3.35
CA LEU A 85 -9.48 -5.58 -3.68
C LEU A 85 -9.38 -6.52 -4.88
N ILE A 86 -8.55 -6.19 -5.87
CA ILE A 86 -8.26 -7.10 -6.99
C ILE A 86 -7.57 -8.36 -6.49
N PHE A 87 -6.52 -8.21 -5.68
CA PHE A 87 -5.83 -9.35 -5.06
C PHE A 87 -6.79 -10.25 -4.29
N TRP A 88 -7.56 -9.70 -3.35
CA TRP A 88 -8.54 -10.46 -2.58
C TRP A 88 -9.63 -11.06 -3.46
N GLY A 89 -10.08 -10.36 -4.50
CA GLY A 89 -11.06 -10.86 -5.44
C GLY A 89 -10.61 -12.17 -6.10
N PHE A 90 -9.36 -12.24 -6.57
CA PHE A 90 -8.81 -13.48 -7.13
C PHE A 90 -8.58 -14.56 -6.06
N GLU A 91 -7.99 -14.22 -4.92
CA GLU A 91 -7.73 -15.17 -3.83
C GLU A 91 -9.03 -15.83 -3.33
N LEU A 92 -10.05 -15.02 -3.04
CA LEU A 92 -11.34 -15.48 -2.52
C LEU A 92 -12.18 -16.18 -3.59
N SER A 93 -12.13 -15.75 -4.86
CA SER A 93 -12.82 -16.44 -5.94
C SER A 93 -12.25 -17.85 -6.13
N PHE A 94 -10.93 -18.01 -6.06
CA PHE A 94 -10.29 -19.32 -6.20
C PHE A 94 -10.57 -20.21 -4.98
N GLU A 95 -10.53 -19.66 -3.77
CA GLU A 95 -10.97 -20.38 -2.57
C GLU A 95 -12.42 -20.86 -2.72
N PHE A 96 -13.32 -19.99 -3.18
CA PHE A 96 -14.73 -20.32 -3.32
C PHE A 96 -15.01 -21.36 -4.41
N LEU A 97 -14.33 -21.26 -5.56
CA LEU A 97 -14.56 -22.15 -6.71
C LEU A 97 -13.93 -23.54 -6.53
N PHE A 98 -12.78 -23.62 -5.86
CA PHE A 98 -11.99 -24.85 -5.80
C PHE A 98 -11.83 -25.42 -4.39
N ALA A 99 -12.10 -24.64 -3.33
CA ALA A 99 -12.03 -25.04 -1.92
C ALA A 99 -10.70 -25.73 -1.53
N THR A 100 -9.59 -25.36 -2.17
CA THR A 100 -8.25 -25.89 -1.87
C THR A 100 -7.26 -24.78 -1.60
N ARG A 101 -6.36 -25.05 -0.66
CA ARG A 101 -5.27 -24.13 -0.29
C ARG A 101 -4.39 -23.75 -1.48
N GLU A 102 -4.07 -24.71 -2.35
CA GLU A 102 -3.24 -24.47 -3.52
C GLU A 102 -3.93 -23.56 -4.54
N ALA A 103 -5.23 -23.76 -4.79
CA ALA A 103 -5.99 -22.87 -5.67
C ALA A 103 -6.09 -21.46 -5.11
N ARG A 104 -6.38 -21.30 -3.81
CA ARG A 104 -6.38 -19.99 -3.15
C ARG A 104 -5.06 -19.25 -3.34
N TYR A 105 -3.92 -19.94 -3.13
CA TYR A 105 -2.60 -19.33 -3.34
C TYR A 105 -2.30 -19.06 -4.81
N ALA A 106 -2.78 -19.89 -5.75
CA ALA A 106 -2.67 -19.57 -7.18
C ALA A 106 -3.46 -18.29 -7.52
N GLY A 107 -4.68 -18.16 -7.02
CA GLY A 107 -5.49 -16.94 -7.13
C GLY A 107 -4.78 -15.73 -6.51
N ALA A 108 -4.20 -15.89 -5.32
CA ALA A 108 -3.40 -14.86 -4.66
C ALA A 108 -2.23 -14.39 -5.52
N VAL A 109 -1.42 -15.30 -6.08
CA VAL A 109 -0.28 -14.96 -6.92
C VAL A 109 -0.71 -14.22 -8.19
N ILE A 110 -1.79 -14.67 -8.85
CA ILE A 110 -2.35 -14.00 -10.03
C ILE A 110 -2.85 -12.59 -9.66
N GLY A 111 -3.63 -12.49 -8.58
CA GLY A 111 -4.19 -11.23 -8.08
C GLY A 111 -3.12 -10.22 -7.69
N LEU A 112 -2.08 -10.64 -6.98
CA LEU A 112 -0.93 -9.80 -6.64
C LEU A 112 -0.17 -9.35 -7.89
N SER A 113 0.08 -10.24 -8.85
CA SER A 113 0.78 -9.92 -10.09
C SER A 113 0.04 -8.84 -10.88
N ILE A 114 -1.28 -9.01 -11.07
CA ILE A 114 -2.14 -8.01 -11.72
C ILE A 114 -2.18 -6.72 -10.91
N GLY A 115 -2.35 -6.83 -9.58
CA GLY A 115 -2.40 -5.71 -8.66
C GLY A 115 -1.17 -4.83 -8.74
N TYR A 116 0.04 -5.39 -8.74
CA TYR A 116 1.29 -4.63 -8.88
C TYR A 116 1.44 -3.96 -10.25
N LEU A 117 1.09 -4.65 -11.34
CA LEU A 117 1.12 -4.06 -12.69
C LEU A 117 0.17 -2.87 -12.80
N LEU A 118 -1.07 -3.03 -12.30
CA LEU A 118 -2.05 -1.96 -12.28
C LEU A 118 -1.64 -0.83 -11.34
N LYS A 119 -1.10 -1.13 -10.15
CA LYS A 119 -0.63 -0.12 -9.19
C LYS A 119 0.36 0.83 -9.83
N TYR A 120 1.36 0.28 -10.51
CA TYR A 120 2.36 1.08 -11.21
C TYR A 120 1.75 1.99 -12.28
N GLN A 121 0.82 1.45 -13.10
CA GLN A 121 0.16 2.25 -14.14
C GLN A 121 -0.76 3.32 -13.56
N LEU A 122 -1.52 3.00 -12.52
CA LEU A 122 -2.42 3.92 -11.82
C LEU A 122 -1.64 5.05 -11.15
N ASP A 123 -0.57 4.73 -10.43
CA ASP A 123 0.27 5.73 -9.76
C ASP A 123 0.93 6.67 -10.78
N LYS A 124 1.47 6.11 -11.87
CA LYS A 124 2.05 6.91 -12.94
C LYS A 124 1.03 7.83 -13.61
N ARG A 125 -0.22 7.38 -13.81
CA ARG A 125 -1.23 8.14 -14.56
C ARG A 125 -2.01 9.14 -13.70
N PHE A 126 -2.31 8.78 -12.46
CA PHE A 126 -3.26 9.54 -11.62
C PHE A 126 -2.62 10.20 -10.40
N VAL A 127 -1.49 9.69 -9.91
CA VAL A 127 -0.86 10.19 -8.67
C VAL A 127 0.34 11.09 -9.01
N PHE A 128 1.22 10.61 -9.87
CA PHE A 128 2.46 11.27 -10.25
C PHE A 128 2.44 11.64 -11.72
N LEU A 129 1.56 12.60 -12.06
CA LEU A 129 1.54 13.22 -13.38
C LEU A 129 2.93 13.78 -13.70
N THR A 130 3.57 13.26 -14.75
CA THR A 130 4.81 13.82 -15.28
C THR A 130 4.47 15.10 -16.05
N GLY A 131 4.18 16.18 -15.31
CA GLY A 131 4.19 17.52 -15.86
C GLY A 131 5.65 17.94 -16.01
N THR A 132 6.11 18.11 -17.24
CA THR A 132 7.29 18.93 -17.55
C THR A 132 7.13 20.26 -16.82
N VAL A 133 7.97 20.49 -15.81
CA VAL A 133 8.24 21.84 -15.29
C VAL A 133 9.33 22.44 -16.15
#